data_AF-A0A7J3FAA7-F1
#
_entry.id   AF-A0A7J3FAA7-F1
#
_cell.length_a   1.000
_cell.length_b   1.000
_cell.length_c   1.000
_cell.angle_alpha   90.00
_cell.angle_beta   90.00
_cell.angle_gamma   90.00
#
_symmetry.space_group_name_H-M   'P 1'
#
loop_
_entity.id
_entity.type
_entity.pdbx_description
1 polymer ?
#
loop_
_entity_poly.entity_id
_entity_poly.type
_entity_poly.pdbx_seq_one_letter_code
_entity_poly.pdbx_strand_id
1 'polypeptide(L)'
;MKTSNWDYGSGALIIIVVFIGLSAVIYGLSIIPFDFLTLPSWILCPLGVYTIVYALITRKNPIYYFVWGSILFAFGMVSAFYKIVNPIVILGALLIVIAVTGLISRGRRKVER
;
A
#
# COMPACT_ATOMS: atom_id res chain seq x y z
N MET A 1 13.12 13.95 28.08
CA MET A 1 13.67 13.86 26.70
C MET A 1 12.70 13.02 25.88
N LYS A 2 11.85 13.63 25.05
CA LYS A 2 10.81 12.94 24.29
C LYS A 2 11.50 12.20 23.15
N THR A 3 11.78 10.90 23.33
CA THR A 3 12.31 10.05 22.27
C THR A 3 11.35 10.15 21.10
N SER A 4 11.87 10.59 19.94
CA SER A 4 11.10 10.66 18.71
C SER A 4 10.63 9.24 18.34
N ASN A 5 9.46 8.88 18.84
CA ASN A 5 8.71 7.72 18.38
C ASN A 5 8.23 8.09 16.99
N TRP A 6 8.97 7.66 15.97
CA TRP A 6 8.48 7.69 14.59
C TRP A 6 7.26 6.78 14.52
N ASP A 7 6.10 7.37 14.79
CA ASP A 7 4.84 6.68 14.77
C ASP A 7 4.47 6.37 13.32
N TYR A 8 3.81 5.24 13.09
CA TYR A 8 3.40 4.82 11.75
C TYR A 8 2.69 5.96 10.99
N GLY A 9 1.84 6.71 11.70
CA GLY A 9 1.11 7.85 11.16
C GLY A 9 2.01 9.00 10.67
N SER A 10 3.11 9.29 11.38
CA SER A 10 4.06 10.34 10.98
C SER A 10 4.78 9.97 9.68
N GLY A 11 5.23 8.72 9.56
CA GLY A 11 5.88 8.25 8.34
C GLY A 11 4.92 8.17 7.14
N ALA A 12 3.69 7.69 7.37
CA ALA A 12 2.65 7.66 6.35
C ALA A 12 2.31 9.07 5.82
N LEU A 13 2.21 10.06 6.70
CA LEU A 13 1.96 11.46 6.32
C LEU A 13 3.08 12.03 5.44
N ILE A 14 4.33 11.81 5.82
CA ILE A 14 5.47 12.30 5.03
C ILE A 14 5.42 11.72 3.61
N ILE A 15 5.15 10.42 3.48
CA ILE A 15 5.06 9.76 2.18
C ILE A 15 3.91 10.33 1.36
N ILE A 16 2.72 10.50 1.96
CA ILE A 16 1.58 11.11 1.27
C ILE A 16 1.94 12.52 0.77
N VAL A 17 2.52 13.37 1.62
CA VAL A 17 2.87 14.75 1.25
C VAL A 17 3.92 14.78 0.14
N VAL A 18 4.97 13.96 0.25
CA VAL A 18 6.04 13.88 -0.75
C VAL A 18 5.48 13.44 -2.11
N PHE A 19 4.66 12.40 -2.14
CA PHE A 19 4.12 11.88 -3.40
C PHE A 19 3.02 12.75 -4.00
N ILE A 20 2.22 13.44 -3.17
CA ILE A 20 1.29 14.47 -3.66
C ILE A 20 2.09 15.59 -4.34
N GLY A 21 3.12 16.11 -3.67
CA GLY A 21 4.00 17.15 -4.22
C GLY A 21 4.66 16.71 -5.53
N LEU A 22 5.19 15.50 -5.57
CA LEU A 22 5.79 14.92 -6.78
C LEU A 22 4.77 14.79 -7.92
N SER A 23 3.56 14.32 -7.62
CA SER A 23 2.49 14.21 -8.62
C SER A 23 2.07 15.57 -9.16
N ALA A 24 1.99 16.60 -8.31
CA ALA A 24 1.65 17.96 -8.71
C ALA A 24 2.72 18.55 -9.65
N VAL A 25 4.01 18.28 -9.40
CA VAL A 25 5.11 18.71 -10.30
C VAL A 25 5.02 17.99 -11.64
N ILE A 26 4.84 16.67 -11.64
CA ILE A 26 4.82 15.86 -12.88
C ILE A 26 3.63 16.22 -13.77
N TYR A 27 2.44 16.33 -13.18
CA TYR A 27 1.23 16.72 -13.93
C TYR A 27 1.25 18.22 -14.28
N GLY A 28 1.77 19.08 -13.41
CA GLY A 28 1.94 20.51 -13.70
C GLY A 28 2.89 20.79 -14.86
N LEU A 29 3.92 19.95 -15.02
CA LEU A 29 4.85 20.00 -16.16
C LEU A 29 4.33 19.27 -17.41
N SER A 30 3.13 18.68 -17.36
CA SER A 30 2.54 17.88 -18.46
C SER A 30 3.45 16.77 -18.99
N ILE A 31 4.33 16.21 -18.14
CA ILE A 31 5.23 15.11 -18.51
C ILE A 31 4.42 13.84 -18.80
N ILE A 32 3.32 13.65 -18.07
CA ILE A 32 2.38 12.53 -18.22
C ILE A 32 0.98 13.12 -18.47
N PRO A 33 0.18 12.56 -19.41
CA PRO A 33 -1.19 13.00 -19.61
C PRO A 33 -1.98 12.86 -18.32
N PHE A 34 -2.66 13.94 -17.93
CA PHE A 34 -3.45 13.96 -16.71
C PHE A 34 -4.65 13.04 -16.85
N ASP A 35 -4.73 12.06 -15.95
CA ASP A 35 -5.85 11.14 -15.86
C ASP A 35 -6.32 11.07 -14.41
N PHE A 36 -7.62 11.26 -14.19
CA PHE A 36 -8.19 11.18 -12.85
C PHE A 36 -8.02 9.78 -12.25
N LEU A 37 -7.99 8.74 -13.09
CA LEU A 37 -7.81 7.38 -12.62
C LEU A 37 -6.37 7.08 -12.21
N THR A 38 -5.35 7.85 -12.60
CA THR A 38 -3.96 7.62 -12.17
C THR A 38 -3.60 8.40 -10.90
N LEU A 39 -4.38 9.41 -10.50
CA LEU A 39 -4.15 10.16 -9.25
C LEU A 39 -4.13 9.28 -7.99
N PRO A 40 -5.08 8.34 -7.77
CA PRO A 40 -5.04 7.48 -6.60
C PRO A 40 -3.76 6.64 -6.55
N SER A 41 -3.21 6.22 -7.69
CA SER A 41 -1.99 5.41 -7.72
C SER A 41 -0.79 6.12 -7.11
N TRP A 42 -0.66 7.44 -7.30
CA TRP A 42 0.41 8.24 -6.73
C TRP A 42 0.40 8.27 -5.21
N ILE A 43 -0.77 8.15 -4.58
CA ILE A 43 -0.91 8.18 -3.12
C ILE A 43 -0.94 6.75 -2.55
N LEU A 44 -1.78 5.90 -3.13
CA LEU A 44 -2.08 4.56 -2.62
C LEU A 44 -0.94 3.57 -2.86
N CYS A 45 -0.21 3.68 -3.98
CA CYS A 45 0.87 2.75 -4.30
C CYS A 45 2.06 2.92 -3.32
N PRO A 46 2.63 4.12 -3.13
CA PRO A 46 3.73 4.31 -2.18
C PRO A 46 3.31 4.08 -0.73
N LEU A 47 2.09 4.49 -0.36
CA LEU A 47 1.54 4.24 0.97
C LEU A 47 1.36 2.74 1.22
N GLY A 48 0.87 1.99 0.23
CA GLY A 48 0.74 0.54 0.29
C GLY A 48 2.08 -0.15 0.51
N VAL A 49 3.11 0.22 -0.27
CA VAL A 49 4.48 -0.31 -0.11
C VAL A 49 5.03 0.02 1.27
N TYR A 50 4.89 1.26 1.73
CA TYR A 50 5.34 1.64 3.07
C TYR A 50 4.65 0.83 4.17
N THR A 51 3.35 0.62 4.05
CA THR A 51 2.58 -0.15 5.04
C THR A 51 3.01 -1.62 5.08
N ILE A 52 3.32 -2.21 3.92
CA ILE A 52 3.88 -3.57 3.83
C ILE A 52 5.28 -3.63 4.46
N VAL A 53 6.17 -2.69 4.12
CA VAL A 53 7.52 -2.63 4.69
C VAL A 53 7.47 -2.43 6.20
N TYR A 54 6.59 -1.54 6.67
CA TYR A 54 6.36 -1.31 8.09
C TYR A 54 5.86 -2.56 8.80
N ALA A 55 4.99 -3.35 8.16
CA ALA A 55 4.50 -4.62 8.67
C ALA A 55 5.61 -5.67 8.83
N LEU A 56 6.61 -5.66 7.95
CA LEU A 56 7.75 -6.57 8.01
C LEU A 56 8.74 -6.18 9.12
N ILE A 57 8.92 -4.88 9.36
CA ILE A 57 9.84 -4.37 10.37
C ILE A 57 9.22 -4.44 11.78
N THR A 58 7.91 -4.22 11.89
CA THR A 58 7.22 -4.09 13.18
C THR A 58 6.72 -5.44 13.70
N ARG A 59 7.12 -5.82 14.92
CA ARG A 59 6.63 -7.06 15.58
C ARG A 59 5.22 -6.95 16.18
N LYS A 60 4.68 -5.74 16.32
CA LYS A 60 3.31 -5.50 16.79
C LYS A 60 2.32 -5.67 15.64
N ASN A 61 1.47 -6.72 15.71
CA ASN A 61 0.39 -7.00 14.77
C ASN A 61 0.77 -6.92 13.27
N PRO A 62 1.84 -7.62 12.83
CA PRO A 62 2.36 -7.52 11.47
C PRO A 62 1.31 -7.91 10.41
N ILE A 63 0.41 -8.85 10.74
CA ILE A 63 -0.64 -9.32 9.83
C ILE A 63 -1.59 -8.19 9.44
N TYR A 64 -1.96 -7.32 10.38
CA TYR A 64 -2.91 -6.23 10.13
C TYR A 64 -2.35 -5.23 9.12
N TYR A 65 -1.13 -4.76 9.35
CA TYR A 65 -0.46 -3.82 8.45
C TYR A 65 -0.15 -4.45 7.09
N PHE A 66 0.20 -5.75 7.06
CA PHE A 66 0.47 -6.44 5.81
C PHE A 66 -0.78 -6.55 4.91
N VAL A 67 -1.93 -6.89 5.50
CA VAL A 67 -3.21 -6.98 4.77
C VAL A 67 -3.62 -5.59 4.27
N TRP A 68 -3.58 -4.57 5.13
CA TRP A 68 -3.94 -3.21 4.74
C TRP A 68 -3.01 -2.64 3.66
N GLY A 69 -1.71 -2.86 3.79
CA GLY A 69 -0.73 -2.44 2.79
C GLY A 69 -0.95 -3.14 1.44
N SER A 70 -1.28 -4.44 1.45
CA SER A 70 -1.61 -5.19 0.23
C SER A 70 -2.88 -4.67 -0.45
N ILE A 71 -3.91 -4.33 0.32
CA ILE A 71 -5.16 -3.75 -0.20
C ILE A 71 -4.85 -2.39 -0.86
N LEU A 72 -4.18 -1.49 -0.14
CA LEU A 72 -3.82 -0.15 -0.65
C LEU A 72 -2.95 -0.24 -1.91
N PHE A 73 -1.97 -1.14 -1.89
CA PHE A 73 -1.08 -1.37 -3.03
C PHE A 73 -1.83 -1.92 -4.25
N ALA A 74 -2.75 -2.86 -4.06
CA ALA A 74 -3.57 -3.40 -5.15
C ALA A 74 -4.47 -2.33 -5.77
N PHE A 75 -5.12 -1.50 -4.95
CA PHE A 75 -5.90 -0.36 -5.48
C PHE A 75 -5.02 0.62 -6.26
N GLY A 76 -3.81 0.91 -5.74
CA GLY A 76 -2.82 1.71 -6.45
C GLY A 76 -2.41 1.10 -7.80
N MET A 77 -2.21 -0.22 -7.85
CA MET A 77 -1.91 -0.93 -9.09
C MET A 77 -3.05 -0.91 -10.10
N VAL A 78 -4.30 -1.13 -9.66
CA VAL A 78 -5.47 -1.03 -10.56
C VAL A 78 -5.52 0.37 -11.18
N SER A 79 -5.36 1.40 -10.35
CA SER A 79 -5.32 2.80 -10.77
C SER A 79 -4.16 3.12 -11.72
N ALA A 80 -2.98 2.54 -11.53
CA ALA A 80 -1.81 2.78 -12.38
C ALA A 80 -1.88 2.04 -13.72
N PHE A 81 -2.40 0.80 -13.73
CA PHE A 81 -2.27 -0.12 -14.85
C PHE A 81 -3.60 -0.43 -15.55
N TYR A 82 -4.73 0.19 -15.21
CA TYR A 82 -6.02 -0.13 -15.83
C TYR A 82 -6.04 -0.03 -17.37
N LYS A 83 -5.16 0.79 -17.98
CA LYS A 83 -5.05 0.91 -19.45
C LYS A 83 -4.30 -0.26 -20.11
N ILE A 84 -3.45 -0.96 -19.36
CA ILE A 84 -2.52 -1.97 -19.87
C ILE A 84 -2.92 -3.37 -19.40
N VAL A 85 -3.41 -3.47 -18.15
CA VAL A 85 -3.74 -4.72 -17.46
C VAL A 85 -5.21 -4.72 -17.09
N ASN A 86 -5.91 -5.83 -17.38
CA ASN A 86 -7.29 -5.99 -16.97
C ASN A 86 -7.40 -5.93 -15.43
N PRO A 87 -8.22 -5.02 -14.86
CA PRO A 87 -8.39 -4.88 -13.41
C PRO A 87 -8.73 -6.18 -12.67
N ILE A 88 -9.40 -7.13 -13.36
CA ILE A 88 -9.76 -8.45 -12.81
C ILE A 88 -8.51 -9.25 -12.41
N VAL A 89 -7.40 -9.12 -13.15
CA VAL A 89 -6.15 -9.83 -12.84
C VAL A 89 -5.56 -9.35 -11.51
N ILE A 90 -5.59 -8.03 -11.28
CA ILE A 90 -5.07 -7.42 -10.05
C ILE A 90 -5.97 -7.77 -8.85
N LEU A 91 -7.29 -7.76 -9.04
CA LEU A 91 -8.23 -8.25 -8.03
C LEU A 91 -8.02 -9.74 -7.71
N GLY A 92 -7.79 -10.57 -8.73
CA GLY A 92 -7.47 -11.99 -8.54
C GLY A 92 -6.19 -12.18 -7.73
N ALA A 93 -5.12 -11.44 -8.05
CA ALA A 93 -3.89 -11.45 -7.28
C ALA A 93 -4.11 -11.02 -5.81
N LEU A 94 -4.90 -9.96 -5.58
CA LEU A 94 -5.26 -9.51 -4.24
C LEU A 94 -5.99 -10.61 -3.45
N LEU A 95 -6.94 -11.32 -4.06
CA LEU A 95 -7.65 -12.42 -3.42
C LEU A 95 -6.69 -13.55 -3.03
N ILE A 96 -5.72 -13.89 -3.88
CA ILE A 96 -4.68 -14.87 -3.55
C ILE A 96 -3.86 -14.41 -2.33
N VAL A 97 -3.43 -13.15 -2.30
CA VAL A 97 -2.66 -12.60 -1.16
C VAL A 97 -3.48 -12.67 0.13
N ILE A 98 -4.75 -12.28 0.10
CA ILE A 98 -5.65 -12.36 1.26
C ILE A 98 -5.83 -13.81 1.71
N ALA A 99 -6.05 -14.74 0.78
CA ALA A 99 -6.21 -16.16 1.08
C ALA A 99 -4.94 -16.75 1.74
N VAL A 100 -3.76 -16.46 1.21
CA VAL A 100 -2.47 -16.88 1.77
C VAL A 100 -2.28 -16.30 3.18
N THR A 101 -2.58 -15.02 3.36
CA THR A 101 -2.44 -14.36 4.67
C THR A 101 -3.42 -14.95 5.70
N GLY A 102 -4.64 -15.29 5.27
CA GLY A 102 -5.64 -15.97 6.09
C GLY A 102 -5.22 -17.38 6.51
N LEU A 103 -4.60 -18.15 5.61
CA LEU A 103 -4.05 -19.48 5.92
C LEU A 103 -2.90 -19.40 6.92
N ILE A 104 -1.97 -18.48 6.73
CA ILE A 104 -0.84 -18.25 7.65
C ILE A 104 -1.35 -17.84 9.05
N SER A 105 -2.40 -17.01 9.11
CA SER A 105 -3.04 -16.60 10.37
C SER A 105 -3.65 -17.79 11.12
N ARG A 106 -4.31 -18.72 10.41
CA ARG A 106 -4.86 -19.94 11.01
C ARG A 106 -3.77 -20.87 11.55
N GLY A 107 -2.64 -20.98 10.84
CA GLY A 107 -1.50 -21.79 11.27
C GLY A 107 -0.93 -21.35 12.63
N ARG A 108 -0.81 -20.04 12.88
CA ARG A 108 -0.27 -19.53 14.15
C ARG A 108 -1.18 -19.82 15.35
N ARG A 109 -2.50 -19.77 15.19
CA ARG A 109 -3.45 -20.09 16.28
C ARG A 109 -3.43 -21.55 16.71
N LYS A 110 -2.96 -22.47 15.86
CA LYS A 110 -2.92 -23.90 16.17
C LYS A 110 -1.69 -24.33 16.98
N VAL A 111 -0.63 -23.51 17.00
CA VAL A 111 0.63 -23.81 17.71
C VAL A 111 0.58 -23.36 19.18
N GLU A 112 -0.42 -22.55 19.55
CA GLU A 112 -0.57 -21.95 20.89
C GLU A 112 -1.65 -22.64 21.76
N ARG A 113 -2.13 -23.82 21.34
CA ARG A 113 -3.02 -24.70 22.13
C ARG A 113 -2.39 -26.04 22.40
#